data_AF-A0A259LTZ2-F1
#
_entry.id   AF-A0A259LTZ2-F1
#
_cell.length_a   1.000
_cell.length_b   1.000
_cell.length_c   1.000
_cell.angle_alpha   90.00
_cell.angle_beta   90.00
_cell.angle_gamma   90.00
#
_symmetry.space_group_name_H-M   'P 1'
#
loop_
_entity.id
_entity.type
_entity.pdbx_description
1 polymer ?
#
loop_
_entity_poly.entity_id
_entity_poly.type
_entity_poly.pdbx_seq_one_letter_code
_entity_poly.pdbx_strand_id
1 'polypeptide(L)'
;MAKAGQAAESYSAVYFMEGSQVARQMRLSEFGAFLDGYVGLSDLAETDVRAVLVNLNPDLTVSSLVFFRIWFDDEGRADSHWNLPIEALASQGAKGPNMGGGPIRLVCRSQCPEPAIADELWDPDMTPGNNHFQAIKKAVDANALHFKKREPEEENIPTLTAAESPEAGGEQDRARLAQVLREQRLRIKTLQSVHRDSLSDLQREHRLEMQALRAELTELEQKHERLRLGNEQLKQRLLLRNEQYLQMQEKMADMSEPSVRDEANSNAETVLLREQLERKQRELEMRDDKIVALEQENHELRHQAPAEDSLMEQLREQSVFLVAYHAGVGHITLPFDDIDNYFRNPLAYAAERCGMNEPAYKDWLAHYEHPVCRHVADDGAACSEPLMRVTQPAEFEPGVHDRCEKHQG
;
A
#
# COMPACT_ATOMS: atom_id res chain seq x y z
N MET A 1 25.10 26.33 19.72
CA MET A 1 26.33 25.84 19.08
C MET A 1 26.11 24.39 18.65
N ALA A 2 25.53 24.20 17.47
CA ALA A 2 25.37 22.89 16.85
C ALA A 2 26.65 22.59 16.08
N LYS A 3 27.30 21.48 16.41
CA LYS A 3 28.51 21.02 15.70
C LYS A 3 28.11 20.70 14.26
N ALA A 4 28.68 21.47 13.35
CA ALA A 4 28.81 21.12 11.94
C ALA A 4 29.39 19.70 11.86
N GLY A 5 28.54 18.75 11.45
CA GLY A 5 29.02 17.50 10.88
C GLY A 5 29.82 17.90 9.65
N GLN A 6 31.13 17.72 9.73
CA GLN A 6 32.03 17.82 8.60
C GLN A 6 31.40 17.08 7.44
N ALA A 7 31.21 17.81 6.34
CA ALA A 7 30.83 17.25 5.05
C ALA A 7 31.68 16.01 4.81
N ALA A 8 31.05 14.83 4.91
CA ALA A 8 31.53 13.67 4.18
C ALA A 8 31.70 14.19 2.75
N GLU A 9 32.90 14.09 2.19
CA GLU A 9 33.12 14.32 0.76
C GLU A 9 32.05 13.50 0.04
N SER A 10 30.98 14.15 -0.43
CA SER A 10 29.82 13.45 -0.97
C SER A 10 30.28 12.83 -2.27
N TYR A 11 30.46 11.51 -2.26
CA TYR A 11 30.79 10.69 -3.43
C TYR A 11 29.57 10.62 -4.36
N SER A 12 29.06 11.77 -4.77
CA SER A 12 27.85 11.94 -5.57
C SER A 12 28.19 12.77 -6.79
N ALA A 13 27.83 12.26 -7.96
CA ALA A 13 28.09 12.88 -9.25
C ALA A 13 26.81 12.93 -10.07
N VAL A 14 26.69 13.94 -10.93
CA VAL A 14 25.62 14.04 -11.93
C VAL A 14 26.24 13.85 -13.30
N TYR A 15 25.69 12.92 -14.07
CA TYR A 15 26.06 12.63 -15.45
C TYR A 15 24.97 13.09 -16.40
N PHE A 16 25.33 13.91 -17.39
CA PHE A 16 24.46 14.27 -18.49
C PHE A 16 24.66 13.30 -19.64
N MET A 17 23.56 12.67 -20.04
CA MET A 17 23.52 11.65 -21.08
C MET A 17 23.01 12.26 -22.38
N GLU A 18 23.77 12.09 -23.45
CA GLU A 18 23.36 12.40 -24.82
C GLU A 18 23.30 11.08 -25.60
N GLY A 19 22.08 10.58 -25.80
CA GLY A 19 21.87 9.22 -26.31
C GLY A 19 22.55 8.17 -25.42
N SER A 20 23.48 7.41 -26.01
CA SER A 20 24.18 6.28 -25.36
C SER A 20 25.40 6.68 -24.51
N GLN A 21 25.85 7.94 -24.59
CA GLN A 21 27.14 8.36 -24.04
C GLN A 21 26.97 9.44 -22.97
N VAL A 22 27.91 9.46 -22.03
CA VAL A 22 28.04 10.54 -21.04
C VAL A 22 28.69 11.72 -21.74
N ALA A 23 27.92 12.76 -22.03
CA ALA A 23 28.42 13.98 -22.66
C ALA A 23 29.19 14.84 -21.65
N ARG A 24 28.71 14.89 -20.41
CA ARG A 24 29.30 15.70 -19.35
C ARG A 24 29.10 15.09 -17.98
N GLN A 25 30.04 15.36 -17.08
CA GLN A 25 30.02 14.93 -15.70
C GLN A 25 30.41 16.08 -14.77
N MET A 26 29.75 16.15 -13.62
CA MET A 26 30.04 17.14 -12.58
C MET A 26 29.74 16.57 -11.19
N ARG A 27 30.32 17.17 -10.15
CA ARG A 27 30.01 16.82 -8.76
C ARG A 27 28.63 17.32 -8.38
N LEU A 28 27.97 16.67 -7.42
CA LEU A 28 26.66 17.12 -6.93
C LEU A 28 26.69 18.57 -6.40
N SER A 29 27.78 18.97 -5.73
CA SER A 29 27.97 20.35 -5.26
C SER A 29 28.09 21.37 -6.39
N GLU A 30 28.67 20.97 -7.53
CA GLU A 30 28.79 21.81 -8.73
C GLU A 30 27.44 21.93 -9.44
N PHE A 31 26.67 20.83 -9.48
CA PHE A 31 25.31 20.82 -10.01
C PHE A 31 24.36 21.69 -9.17
N GLY A 32 24.45 21.64 -7.83
CA GLY A 32 23.67 22.50 -6.95
C GLY A 32 23.97 24.00 -7.15
N ALA A 33 25.25 24.36 -7.31
CA ALA A 33 25.65 25.73 -7.62
C ALA A 33 25.15 26.20 -9.01
N PHE A 34 25.01 25.26 -9.93
CA PHE A 34 24.47 25.52 -11.26
C PHE A 34 22.94 25.77 -11.24
N LEU A 35 22.20 25.02 -10.42
CA LEU A 35 20.76 25.26 -10.20
C LEU A 35 20.46 26.61 -9.53
N ASP A 36 21.37 27.12 -8.71
CA ASP A 36 21.24 28.43 -8.03
C ASP A 36 21.49 29.63 -8.96
N GLY A 37 21.66 29.38 -10.28
CA GLY A 37 21.68 30.43 -11.31
C GLY A 37 22.98 31.24 -11.42
N TYR A 38 24.06 30.81 -10.75
CA TYR A 38 25.34 31.52 -10.75
C TYR A 38 26.19 31.32 -12.02
N VAL A 39 25.92 30.28 -12.82
CA VAL A 39 26.66 29.95 -14.05
C VAL A 39 25.67 29.41 -15.08
N GLY A 40 25.56 30.02 -16.26
CA GLY A 40 24.78 29.47 -17.38
C GLY A 40 25.65 28.54 -18.24
N LEU A 41 25.10 27.42 -18.70
CA LEU A 41 25.76 26.54 -19.67
C LEU A 41 25.16 26.82 -21.05
N SER A 42 25.79 27.75 -21.77
CA SER A 42 25.38 28.16 -23.12
C SER A 42 25.36 27.03 -24.16
N ASP A 43 26.06 25.92 -23.88
CA ASP A 43 26.15 24.77 -24.79
C ASP A 43 24.90 23.87 -24.74
N LEU A 44 24.01 24.06 -23.75
CA LEU A 44 22.81 23.25 -23.53
C LEU A 44 21.51 24.08 -23.61
N ALA A 45 21.58 25.31 -24.13
CA ALA A 45 20.42 26.20 -24.24
C ALA A 45 19.30 25.59 -25.11
N GLU A 46 18.04 25.77 -24.69
CA GLU A 46 16.83 25.24 -25.32
C GLU A 46 16.76 23.70 -25.45
N THR A 47 17.49 22.94 -24.62
CA THR A 47 17.48 21.47 -24.69
C THR A 47 16.92 20.81 -23.43
N ASP A 48 16.16 19.73 -23.64
CA ASP A 48 15.76 18.80 -22.58
C ASP A 48 16.85 17.73 -22.42
N VAL A 49 17.58 17.82 -21.30
CA VAL A 49 18.75 16.99 -21.05
C VAL A 49 18.40 15.87 -20.09
N ARG A 50 18.78 14.65 -20.49
CA ARG A 50 18.67 13.46 -19.65
C ARG A 50 19.85 13.40 -18.70
N ALA A 51 19.59 13.57 -17.41
CA ALA A 51 20.60 13.51 -16.37
C ALA A 51 20.45 12.24 -15.51
N VAL A 52 21.56 11.84 -14.89
CA VAL A 52 21.62 10.69 -13.99
C VAL A 52 22.42 11.07 -12.76
N LEU A 53 21.78 11.03 -11.60
CA LEU A 53 22.48 11.12 -10.31
C LEU A 53 23.09 9.78 -9.99
N VAL A 54 24.38 9.77 -9.69
CA VAL A 54 25.16 8.60 -9.32
C VAL A 54 25.76 8.81 -7.95
N ASN A 55 25.32 8.02 -6.98
CA ASN A 55 26.01 7.92 -5.70
C ASN A 55 26.99 6.75 -5.76
N LEU A 56 28.21 7.03 -5.33
CA LEU A 56 29.33 6.11 -5.28
C LEU A 56 29.62 5.79 -3.82
N ASN A 57 30.02 4.55 -3.59
CA ASN A 57 30.63 4.14 -2.33
C ASN A 57 32.11 4.57 -2.30
N PRO A 58 32.75 4.59 -1.11
CA PRO A 58 34.19 4.87 -0.97
C PRO A 58 35.10 3.98 -1.84
N ASP A 59 34.61 2.79 -2.22
CA ASP A 59 35.29 1.82 -3.09
C ASP A 59 35.15 2.10 -4.60
N LEU A 60 34.56 3.26 -4.97
CA LEU A 60 34.18 3.63 -6.34
C LEU A 60 33.15 2.69 -7.00
N THR A 61 32.39 1.95 -6.20
CA THR A 61 31.24 1.17 -6.70
C THR A 61 29.97 2.02 -6.67
N VAL A 62 29.12 1.89 -7.68
CA VAL A 62 27.83 2.61 -7.73
C VAL A 62 26.87 2.00 -6.71
N SER A 63 26.32 2.84 -5.83
CA SER A 63 25.35 2.44 -4.79
C SER A 63 23.91 2.75 -5.20
N SER A 64 23.67 3.90 -5.81
CA SER A 64 22.34 4.30 -6.28
C SER A 64 22.37 5.13 -7.56
N LEU A 65 21.36 4.96 -8.41
CA LEU A 65 21.13 5.72 -9.64
C LEU A 65 19.72 6.33 -9.64
N VAL A 66 19.62 7.61 -9.97
CA VAL A 66 18.34 8.30 -10.20
C VAL A 66 18.35 8.94 -11.58
N PHE A 67 17.40 8.56 -12.43
CA PHE A 67 17.30 8.99 -13.83
C PHE A 67 16.27 10.10 -13.97
N PHE A 68 16.70 11.35 -14.14
CA PHE A 68 15.83 12.52 -14.22
C PHE A 68 16.07 13.36 -15.47
N ARG A 69 15.07 14.15 -15.85
CA ARG A 69 15.12 15.11 -16.95
C ARG A 69 15.16 16.52 -16.37
N ILE A 70 15.90 17.39 -17.04
CA ILE A 70 15.95 18.79 -16.70
C ILE A 70 15.97 19.61 -17.98
N TRP A 71 15.15 20.65 -18.02
CA TRP A 71 15.05 21.56 -19.14
C TRP A 71 15.92 22.80 -18.90
N PHE A 72 16.60 23.23 -19.95
CA PHE A 72 17.40 24.45 -19.97
C PHE A 72 16.75 25.52 -20.85
N ASP A 73 16.69 26.74 -20.33
CA ASP A 73 16.18 27.90 -21.04
C ASP A 73 17.18 28.48 -22.06
N ASP A 74 16.76 29.52 -22.78
CA ASP A 74 17.53 30.21 -23.82
C ASP A 74 18.84 30.82 -23.28
N GLU A 75 18.93 31.05 -21.96
CA GLU A 75 20.13 31.55 -21.28
C GLU A 75 21.01 30.42 -20.72
N GLY A 76 20.65 29.15 -20.95
CA GLY A 76 21.36 27.97 -20.45
C GLY A 76 21.22 27.78 -18.95
N ARG A 77 20.14 28.29 -18.34
CA ARG A 77 19.78 28.11 -16.93
C ARG A 77 18.76 26.99 -16.80
N ALA A 78 18.83 26.24 -15.70
CA ALA A 78 17.84 25.24 -15.38
C ALA A 78 16.49 25.90 -15.07
N ASP A 79 15.38 25.23 -15.42
CA ASP A 79 14.04 25.69 -15.08
C ASP A 79 13.90 25.97 -13.57
N SER A 80 13.50 27.20 -13.24
CA SER A 80 13.22 27.65 -11.87
C SER A 80 12.14 26.84 -11.14
N HIS A 81 11.29 26.12 -11.89
CA HIS A 81 10.24 25.27 -11.31
C HIS A 81 10.73 23.85 -11.00
N TRP A 82 11.97 23.50 -11.37
CA TRP A 82 12.54 22.20 -11.09
C TRP A 82 12.89 22.06 -9.61
N ASN A 83 12.11 21.27 -8.87
CA ASN A 83 12.25 21.07 -7.43
C ASN A 83 12.22 19.58 -7.06
N LEU A 84 13.03 18.79 -7.77
CA LEU A 84 13.09 17.34 -7.60
C LEU A 84 14.07 16.97 -6.46
N PRO A 85 13.62 16.29 -5.38
CA PRO A 85 14.51 15.89 -4.28
C PRO A 85 15.33 14.64 -4.64
N ILE A 86 16.32 14.81 -5.54
CA ILE A 86 17.14 13.72 -6.10
C ILE A 86 17.90 12.90 -5.05
N GLU A 87 18.34 13.51 -3.95
CA GLU A 87 19.02 12.81 -2.85
C GLU A 87 18.08 11.91 -2.05
N ALA A 88 16.87 12.39 -1.76
CA ALA A 88 15.87 11.61 -1.03
C ALA A 88 15.41 10.40 -1.87
N LEU A 89 15.20 10.62 -3.18
CA LEU A 89 14.86 9.56 -4.13
C LEU A 89 15.96 8.49 -4.21
N ALA A 90 17.23 8.88 -4.21
CA ALA A 90 18.35 7.95 -4.22
C ALA A 90 18.35 6.99 -3.01
N SER A 91 17.89 7.46 -1.84
CA SER A 91 17.78 6.64 -0.63
C SER A 91 16.59 5.66 -0.66
N GLN A 92 15.48 6.06 -1.27
CA GLN A 92 14.22 5.31 -1.31
C GLN A 92 14.06 4.40 -2.53
N GLY A 93 15.02 4.42 -3.47
CA GLY A 93 14.94 3.69 -4.73
C GLY A 93 14.79 2.17 -4.59
N ALA A 94 14.14 1.58 -5.59
CA ALA A 94 13.88 0.14 -5.69
C ALA A 94 15.17 -0.65 -5.95
N LYS A 95 15.14 -1.98 -5.77
CA LYS A 95 16.29 -2.85 -6.04
C LYS A 95 16.52 -2.97 -7.56
N GLY A 96 17.64 -2.43 -8.01
CA GLY A 96 18.10 -2.47 -9.39
C GLY A 96 19.18 -3.53 -9.67
N PRO A 97 19.70 -3.55 -10.91
CA PRO A 97 20.72 -4.51 -11.35
C PRO A 97 22.07 -4.28 -10.67
N ASN A 98 22.87 -5.34 -10.54
CA ASN A 98 24.19 -5.24 -9.92
C ASN A 98 25.23 -4.69 -10.90
N MET A 99 25.94 -3.62 -10.52
CA MET A 99 27.00 -2.99 -11.33
C MET A 99 28.43 -3.22 -10.82
N GLY A 100 28.63 -4.12 -9.85
CA GLY A 100 29.96 -4.55 -9.38
C GLY A 100 30.15 -4.51 -7.86
N GLY A 101 29.25 -3.88 -7.11
CA GLY A 101 29.29 -3.79 -5.65
C GLY A 101 28.07 -4.38 -4.91
N GLY A 102 27.13 -5.00 -5.64
CA GLY A 102 25.84 -5.44 -5.09
C GLY A 102 24.65 -4.87 -5.88
N PRO A 103 23.41 -5.26 -5.56
CA PRO A 103 22.21 -4.69 -6.20
C PRO A 103 22.17 -3.18 -5.90
N ILE A 104 22.19 -2.36 -6.95
CA ILE A 104 22.13 -0.90 -6.79
C ILE A 104 20.70 -0.48 -6.47
N ARG A 105 20.51 0.69 -5.84
CA ARG A 105 19.18 1.31 -5.78
C ARG A 105 18.91 2.04 -7.09
N LEU A 106 17.77 1.77 -7.72
CA LEU A 106 17.39 2.33 -9.00
C LEU A 106 16.09 3.12 -8.87
N VAL A 107 16.08 4.34 -9.36
CA VAL A 107 14.87 5.15 -9.55
C VAL A 107 14.79 5.53 -11.03
N CYS A 108 13.75 5.03 -11.68
CA CYS A 108 13.40 5.31 -13.07
C CYS A 108 11.90 5.59 -13.14
N ARG A 109 11.41 6.12 -14.27
CA ARG A 109 9.98 6.36 -14.47
C ARG A 109 9.11 5.13 -14.14
N SER A 110 9.54 3.94 -14.55
CA SER A 110 8.88 2.66 -14.27
C SER A 110 9.02 2.15 -12.82
N GLN A 111 9.96 2.69 -12.04
CA GLN A 111 10.28 2.28 -10.67
C GLN A 111 10.33 3.50 -9.73
N CYS A 112 9.27 4.31 -9.74
CA CYS A 112 9.11 5.47 -8.88
C CYS A 112 8.42 5.09 -7.57
N PRO A 113 8.92 5.53 -6.39
CA PRO A 113 8.21 5.41 -5.13
C PRO A 113 6.97 6.33 -5.08
N GLU A 114 6.99 7.45 -5.82
CA GLU A 114 5.89 8.42 -5.88
C GLU A 114 5.52 8.74 -7.33
N PRO A 115 4.27 8.52 -7.77
CA PRO A 115 3.87 8.66 -9.17
C PRO A 115 3.75 10.11 -9.64
N ALA A 116 3.65 11.09 -8.74
CA ALA A 116 3.59 12.52 -9.07
C ALA A 116 4.90 13.04 -9.71
N ILE A 117 6.00 12.35 -9.41
CA ILE A 117 7.36 12.71 -9.83
C ILE A 117 7.79 11.93 -11.09
N ALA A 118 6.99 10.96 -11.53
CA ALA A 118 7.34 10.04 -12.62
C ALA A 118 7.51 10.73 -13.98
N ASP A 119 6.82 11.85 -14.23
CA ASP A 119 6.90 12.58 -15.49
C ASP A 119 8.23 13.31 -15.70
N GLU A 120 8.92 13.65 -14.61
CA GLU A 120 10.27 14.25 -14.62
C GLU A 120 11.38 13.19 -14.70
N LEU A 121 11.04 11.91 -14.57
CA LEU A 121 11.98 10.79 -14.62
C LEU A 121 11.98 10.12 -16.00
N TRP A 122 13.08 9.45 -16.34
CA TRP A 122 13.19 8.69 -17.59
C TRP A 122 13.63 7.24 -17.36
N ASP A 123 13.30 6.36 -18.30
CA ASP A 123 13.66 4.94 -18.24
C ASP A 123 14.93 4.66 -19.03
N PRO A 124 15.96 4.04 -18.42
CA PRO A 124 17.20 3.69 -19.12
C PRO A 124 17.03 2.45 -20.00
N ASP A 125 17.62 2.50 -21.20
CA ASP A 125 17.64 1.33 -22.08
C ASP A 125 18.69 0.31 -21.63
N MET A 126 18.25 -0.94 -21.58
CA MET A 126 19.01 -2.16 -21.22
C MET A 126 19.31 -3.06 -22.42
N THR A 127 19.21 -2.52 -23.65
CA THR A 127 19.36 -3.32 -24.86
C THR A 127 20.84 -3.68 -25.09
N PRO A 128 21.17 -4.96 -25.37
CA PRO A 128 22.55 -5.38 -25.58
C PRO A 128 23.14 -4.68 -26.82
N GLY A 129 23.99 -3.68 -26.59
CA GLY A 129 24.60 -2.83 -27.62
C GLY A 129 24.47 -1.33 -27.34
N ASN A 130 23.43 -0.92 -26.59
CA ASN A 130 23.22 0.46 -26.16
C ASN A 130 22.83 0.47 -24.66
N ASN A 131 23.83 0.23 -23.81
CA ASN A 131 23.64 0.10 -22.36
C ASN A 131 24.10 1.38 -21.64
N HIS A 132 23.14 2.18 -21.18
CA HIS A 132 23.40 3.36 -20.36
C HIS A 132 24.19 3.02 -19.08
N PHE A 133 23.94 1.84 -18.50
CA PHE A 133 24.67 1.32 -17.34
C PHE A 133 26.16 1.05 -17.63
N GLN A 134 26.50 0.62 -18.85
CA GLN A 134 27.90 0.41 -19.24
C GLN A 134 28.61 1.76 -19.49
N ALA A 135 27.90 2.74 -20.05
CA ALA A 135 28.43 4.09 -20.23
C ALA A 135 28.73 4.75 -18.87
N ILE A 136 27.82 4.63 -17.91
CA ILE A 136 27.99 5.12 -16.53
C ILE A 136 29.18 4.39 -15.88
N LYS A 137 29.25 3.06 -15.97
CA LYS A 137 30.37 2.29 -15.42
C LYS A 137 31.71 2.74 -16.00
N LYS A 138 31.80 2.92 -17.32
CA LYS A 138 33.00 3.40 -17.99
C LYS A 138 33.39 4.82 -17.55
N ALA A 139 32.41 5.69 -17.30
CA ALA A 139 32.66 7.04 -16.80
C ALA A 139 33.14 7.06 -15.33
N VAL A 140 32.59 6.17 -14.49
CA VAL A 140 33.05 5.97 -13.11
C VAL A 140 34.48 5.41 -13.10
N ASP A 141 34.76 4.41 -13.94
CA ASP A 141 36.10 3.81 -14.09
C ASP A 141 37.13 4.83 -14.63
N ALA A 142 36.71 5.73 -15.53
CA ALA A 142 37.57 6.80 -16.03
C ALA A 142 37.91 7.86 -14.97
N ASN A 143 37.13 7.92 -13.87
CA ASN A 143 37.36 8.76 -12.69
C ASN A 143 37.79 10.21 -13.01
N ALA A 144 37.19 10.83 -14.03
CA ALA A 144 37.56 12.20 -14.40
C ALA A 144 37.07 13.26 -13.39
N LEU A 145 36.35 12.86 -12.33
CA LEU A 145 36.03 13.69 -11.17
C LEU A 145 37.06 13.56 -10.03
N HIS A 146 38.11 12.76 -10.22
CA HIS A 146 39.20 12.51 -9.26
C HIS A 146 38.71 12.16 -7.84
N PHE A 147 37.70 11.31 -7.73
CA PHE A 147 37.29 10.78 -6.44
C PHE A 147 38.44 9.95 -5.85
N LYS A 148 38.78 10.21 -4.58
CA LYS A 148 39.80 9.45 -3.86
C LYS A 148 39.28 8.04 -3.64
N LYS A 149 39.79 7.08 -4.42
CA LYS A 149 39.54 5.66 -4.20
C LYS A 149 40.11 5.30 -2.84
N ARG A 150 39.25 4.95 -1.88
CA ARG A 150 39.72 4.22 -0.71
C ARG A 150 39.87 2.79 -1.18
N GLU A 151 41.10 2.31 -1.31
CA GLU A 151 41.30 0.89 -1.53
C GLU A 151 40.71 0.17 -0.30
N PRO A 152 39.84 -0.83 -0.50
CA PRO A 152 39.34 -1.60 0.62
C PRO A 152 40.56 -2.21 1.30
N GLU A 153 40.74 -1.92 2.59
CA GLU A 153 41.63 -2.72 3.43
C GLU A 153 41.14 -4.15 3.25
N GLU A 154 41.96 -4.97 2.60
CA GLU A 154 41.76 -6.41 2.62
C GLU A 154 41.67 -6.79 4.08
N GLU A 155 40.44 -7.04 4.56
CA GLU A 155 40.22 -7.83 5.76
C GLU A 155 40.89 -9.16 5.46
N ASN A 156 42.17 -9.22 5.85
CA ASN A 156 43.00 -10.39 5.81
C ASN A 156 42.33 -11.39 6.73
N ILE A 157 41.40 -12.17 6.19
CA ILE A 157 40.98 -13.43 6.78
C ILE A 157 42.28 -14.21 6.93
N PRO A 158 42.79 -14.45 8.15
CA PRO A 158 44.08 -15.10 8.32
C PRO A 158 43.95 -16.51 7.79
N THR A 159 44.42 -16.73 6.56
CA THR A 159 44.68 -18.07 6.06
C THR A 159 45.88 -18.55 6.84
N LEU A 160 45.72 -19.65 7.57
CA LEU A 160 46.80 -20.27 8.32
C LEU A 160 47.85 -20.78 7.34
N THR A 161 48.79 -19.91 6.96
CA THR A 161 50.07 -20.32 6.43
C THR A 161 50.80 -21.02 7.57
N ALA A 162 51.07 -22.31 7.36
CA ALA A 162 51.86 -23.12 8.24
C ALA A 162 53.28 -22.58 8.28
N ALA A 163 53.57 -21.69 9.23
CA ALA A 163 54.92 -21.33 9.59
C ALA A 163 55.03 -21.15 11.11
N GLU A 164 55.95 -21.94 11.63
CA GLU A 164 56.76 -21.71 12.83
C GLU A 164 56.14 -22.01 14.20
N SER A 165 56.78 -23.00 14.82
CA SER A 165 56.60 -23.47 16.18
C SER A 165 56.83 -22.34 17.20
N PRO A 166 55.93 -22.12 18.17
CA PRO A 166 56.28 -21.42 19.39
C PRO A 166 56.82 -22.44 20.39
N GLU A 167 58.11 -22.32 20.70
CA GLU A 167 58.69 -22.88 21.90
C GLU A 167 58.05 -22.24 23.15
N ALA A 168 57.84 -23.09 24.16
CA ALA A 168 57.66 -22.73 25.58
C ALA A 168 56.49 -21.80 25.97
N GLY A 169 55.27 -22.34 25.95
CA GLY A 169 54.12 -21.89 26.75
C GLY A 169 53.42 -23.11 27.35
N GLY A 170 53.09 -23.07 28.64
CA GLY A 170 52.82 -24.24 29.50
C GLY A 170 51.74 -25.19 28.98
N GLU A 171 51.82 -26.45 29.42
CA GLU A 171 50.90 -27.55 29.09
C GLU A 171 49.41 -27.19 29.28
N GLN A 172 49.13 -26.22 30.17
CA GLN A 172 47.81 -25.64 30.41
C GLN A 172 47.27 -24.79 29.24
N ASP A 173 48.13 -24.07 28.50
CA ASP A 173 47.71 -23.24 27.36
C ASP A 173 47.39 -24.11 26.14
N ARG A 174 48.14 -25.21 25.94
CA ARG A 174 47.80 -26.23 24.92
C ARG A 174 46.48 -26.93 25.22
N ALA A 175 46.21 -27.24 26.50
CA ALA A 175 44.95 -27.85 26.91
C ALA A 175 43.75 -26.91 26.72
N ARG A 176 43.91 -25.61 27.06
CA ARG A 176 42.90 -24.57 26.83
C ARG A 176 42.62 -24.35 25.34
N LEU A 177 43.67 -24.23 24.52
CA LEU A 177 43.53 -24.11 23.06
C LEU A 177 42.83 -25.34 22.47
N ALA A 178 43.16 -26.56 22.92
CA ALA A 178 42.49 -27.78 22.48
C ALA A 178 41.02 -27.87 22.93
N GLN A 179 40.67 -27.30 24.09
CA GLN A 179 39.27 -27.19 24.53
C GLN A 179 38.49 -26.21 23.66
N VAL A 180 39.02 -25.01 23.41
CA VAL A 180 38.38 -24.00 22.53
C VAL A 180 38.21 -24.54 21.11
N LEU A 181 39.21 -25.26 20.57
CA LEU A 181 39.08 -25.89 19.25
C LEU A 181 37.98 -26.95 19.20
N ARG A 182 37.80 -27.72 20.28
CA ARG A 182 36.73 -28.73 20.38
C ARG A 182 35.36 -28.06 20.47
N GLU A 183 35.23 -27.01 21.25
CA GLU A 183 34.01 -26.20 21.35
C GLU A 183 33.65 -25.57 20.01
N GLN A 184 34.61 -24.95 19.32
CA GLN A 184 34.41 -24.38 17.99
C GLN A 184 34.03 -25.44 16.95
N ARG A 185 34.66 -26.63 16.97
CA ARG A 185 34.28 -27.74 16.08
C ARG A 185 32.87 -28.25 16.34
N LEU A 186 32.45 -28.34 17.59
CA LEU A 186 31.09 -28.69 17.94
C LEU A 186 30.12 -27.61 17.47
N ARG A 187 30.45 -26.32 17.67
CA ARG A 187 29.64 -25.21 17.19
C ARG A 187 29.48 -25.23 15.67
N ILE A 188 30.56 -25.42 14.92
CA ILE A 188 30.53 -25.53 13.46
C ILE A 188 29.65 -26.71 13.03
N LYS A 189 29.78 -27.88 13.67
CA LYS A 189 28.92 -29.04 13.36
C LYS A 189 27.44 -28.76 13.66
N THR A 190 27.13 -28.10 14.78
CA THR A 190 25.75 -27.73 15.10
C THR A 190 25.20 -26.73 14.08
N LEU A 191 25.98 -25.72 13.70
CA LEU A 191 25.59 -24.73 12.67
C LEU A 191 25.40 -25.40 11.31
N GLN A 192 26.26 -26.34 10.93
CA GLN A 192 26.12 -27.10 9.68
C GLN A 192 24.89 -28.01 9.71
N SER A 193 24.55 -28.62 10.85
CA SER A 193 23.32 -29.40 11.01
C SER A 193 22.10 -28.49 10.86
N VAL A 194 22.05 -27.40 11.61
CA VAL A 194 20.94 -26.42 11.55
C VAL A 194 20.79 -25.86 10.12
N HIS A 195 21.89 -25.57 9.44
CA HIS A 195 21.84 -25.11 8.06
C HIS A 195 21.28 -26.19 7.12
N ARG A 196 21.71 -27.45 7.26
CA ARG A 196 21.17 -28.57 6.48
C ARG A 196 19.67 -28.76 6.73
N ASP A 197 19.25 -28.68 7.99
CA ASP A 197 17.85 -28.81 8.38
C ASP A 197 17.03 -27.65 7.78
N SER A 198 17.51 -26.40 7.89
CA SER A 198 16.85 -25.23 7.29
C SER A 198 16.73 -25.30 5.76
N LEU A 199 17.75 -25.84 5.08
CA LEU A 199 17.69 -26.07 3.63
C LEU A 199 16.68 -27.14 3.28
N SER A 200 16.56 -28.19 4.10
CA SER A 200 15.58 -29.25 3.88
C SER A 200 14.15 -28.77 4.10
N ASP A 201 13.93 -27.90 5.08
CA ASP A 201 12.63 -27.26 5.36
C ASP A 201 12.24 -26.33 4.22
N LEU A 202 13.16 -25.46 3.77
CA LEU A 202 12.92 -24.56 2.64
C LEU A 202 12.62 -25.33 1.33
N GLN A 203 13.31 -26.43 1.09
CA GLN A 203 13.02 -27.30 -0.06
C GLN A 203 11.65 -27.97 0.05
N ARG A 204 11.21 -28.32 1.26
CA ARG A 204 9.88 -28.88 1.50
C ARG A 204 8.80 -27.83 1.26
N GLU A 205 8.97 -26.63 1.79
CA GLU A 205 8.05 -25.50 1.57
C GLU A 205 7.92 -25.19 0.09
N HIS A 206 9.04 -25.03 -0.61
CA HIS A 206 9.03 -24.78 -2.05
C HIS A 206 8.33 -25.90 -2.85
N ARG A 207 8.49 -27.16 -2.43
CA ARG A 207 7.77 -28.28 -3.07
C ARG A 207 6.26 -28.20 -2.84
N LEU A 208 5.82 -27.79 -1.65
CA LEU A 208 4.41 -27.62 -1.33
C LEU A 208 3.81 -26.45 -2.11
N GLU A 209 4.50 -25.31 -2.15
CA GLU A 209 4.10 -24.15 -2.95
C GLU A 209 3.98 -24.51 -4.44
N MET A 210 4.98 -25.21 -4.98
CA MET A 210 4.94 -25.66 -6.38
C MET A 210 3.81 -26.65 -6.66
N GLN A 211 3.43 -27.47 -5.69
CA GLN A 211 2.28 -28.37 -5.82
C GLN A 211 0.95 -27.61 -5.76
N ALA A 212 0.84 -26.63 -4.87
CA ALA A 212 -0.34 -25.77 -4.74
C ALA A 212 -0.58 -24.96 -6.03
N LEU A 213 0.45 -24.28 -6.54
CA LEU A 213 0.37 -23.51 -7.79
C LEU A 213 0.00 -24.40 -8.99
N ARG A 214 0.50 -25.64 -9.04
CA ARG A 214 0.10 -26.60 -10.08
C ARG A 214 -1.36 -27.01 -9.95
N ALA A 215 -1.85 -27.23 -8.73
CA ALA A 215 -3.25 -27.54 -8.50
C ALA A 215 -4.16 -26.37 -8.94
N GLU A 216 -3.80 -25.14 -8.57
CA GLU A 216 -4.52 -23.93 -8.97
C GLU A 216 -4.55 -23.77 -10.50
N LEU A 217 -3.43 -23.98 -11.19
CA LEU A 217 -3.37 -23.94 -12.65
C LEU A 217 -4.31 -24.99 -13.27
N THR A 218 -4.31 -26.22 -12.77
CA THR A 218 -5.23 -27.26 -13.29
C THR A 218 -6.70 -26.92 -13.03
N GLU A 219 -7.01 -26.28 -11.90
CA GLU A 219 -8.38 -25.83 -11.59
C GLU A 219 -8.82 -24.69 -12.53
N LEU A 220 -7.93 -23.73 -12.77
CA LEU A 220 -8.15 -22.63 -13.71
C LEU A 220 -8.34 -23.14 -15.15
N GLU A 221 -7.52 -24.10 -15.58
CA GLU A 221 -7.67 -24.76 -16.89
C GLU A 221 -9.03 -25.45 -17.01
N GLN A 222 -9.44 -26.23 -16.00
CA GLN A 222 -10.77 -26.86 -16.00
C GLN A 222 -11.91 -25.84 -16.02
N LYS A 223 -11.80 -24.74 -15.27
CA LYS A 223 -12.79 -23.64 -15.32
C LYS A 223 -12.85 -23.02 -16.70
N HIS A 224 -11.71 -22.76 -17.32
CA HIS A 224 -11.64 -22.20 -18.66
C HIS A 224 -12.25 -23.14 -19.71
N GLU A 225 -11.97 -24.44 -19.65
CA GLU A 225 -12.58 -25.42 -20.54
C GLU A 225 -14.11 -25.51 -20.36
N ARG A 226 -14.60 -25.51 -19.12
CA ARG A 226 -16.05 -25.47 -18.84
C ARG A 226 -16.71 -24.24 -19.43
N LEU A 227 -16.10 -23.06 -19.23
CA LEU A 227 -16.60 -21.81 -19.79
C LEU A 227 -16.56 -21.81 -21.31
N ARG A 228 -15.48 -22.34 -21.91
CA ARG A 228 -15.35 -22.46 -23.37
C ARG A 228 -16.43 -23.35 -23.96
N LEU A 229 -16.63 -24.55 -23.40
CA LEU A 229 -17.69 -25.47 -23.84
C LEU A 229 -19.08 -24.86 -23.64
N GLY A 230 -19.32 -24.18 -22.51
CA GLY A 230 -20.57 -23.46 -22.28
C GLY A 230 -20.81 -22.35 -23.31
N ASN A 231 -19.76 -21.60 -23.66
CA ASN A 231 -19.84 -20.55 -24.67
C ASN A 231 -20.10 -21.12 -26.08
N GLU A 232 -19.44 -22.22 -26.44
CA GLU A 232 -19.68 -22.94 -27.69
C GLU A 232 -21.12 -23.49 -27.77
N GLN A 233 -21.63 -24.08 -26.70
CA GLN A 233 -23.02 -24.55 -26.62
C GLN A 233 -24.03 -23.39 -26.75
N LEU A 234 -23.77 -22.26 -26.10
CA LEU A 234 -24.61 -21.06 -26.23
C LEU A 234 -24.60 -20.51 -27.65
N LYS A 235 -23.43 -20.46 -28.31
CA LYS A 235 -23.32 -20.07 -29.72
C LYS A 235 -24.11 -21.00 -30.63
N GLN A 236 -24.01 -22.31 -30.43
CA GLN A 236 -24.81 -23.28 -31.20
C GLN A 236 -26.31 -23.10 -30.98
N ARG A 237 -26.75 -22.89 -29.73
CA ARG A 237 -28.16 -22.58 -29.43
C ARG A 237 -28.63 -21.30 -30.10
N LEU A 238 -27.80 -20.26 -30.13
CA LEU A 238 -28.11 -19.01 -30.83
C LEU A 238 -28.20 -19.19 -32.34
N LEU A 239 -27.31 -20.00 -32.94
CA LEU A 239 -27.36 -20.32 -34.37
C LEU A 239 -28.64 -21.09 -34.73
N LEU A 240 -28.95 -22.17 -33.99
CA LEU A 240 -30.18 -22.94 -34.19
C LEU A 240 -31.43 -22.07 -34.03
N ARG A 241 -31.43 -21.16 -33.04
CA ARG A 241 -32.53 -20.22 -32.84
C ARG A 241 -32.64 -19.21 -33.98
N ASN A 242 -31.53 -18.71 -34.50
CA ASN A 242 -31.52 -17.78 -35.64
C ASN A 242 -32.05 -18.47 -36.90
N GLU A 243 -31.64 -19.70 -37.17
CA GLU A 243 -32.19 -20.51 -38.27
C GLU A 243 -33.69 -20.74 -38.11
N GLN A 244 -34.17 -21.04 -36.90
CA GLN A 244 -35.61 -21.16 -36.62
C GLN A 244 -36.37 -19.86 -36.86
N TYR A 245 -35.81 -18.71 -36.49
CA TYR A 245 -36.41 -17.40 -36.78
C TYR A 245 -36.48 -17.11 -38.27
N LEU A 246 -35.41 -17.39 -39.02
CA LEU A 246 -35.38 -17.21 -40.48
C LEU A 246 -36.42 -18.11 -41.16
N GLN A 247 -36.50 -19.38 -40.78
CA GLN A 247 -37.52 -20.31 -41.30
C GLN A 247 -38.95 -19.87 -40.94
N MET A 248 -39.15 -19.35 -39.73
CA MET A 248 -40.45 -18.80 -39.33
C MET A 248 -40.79 -17.56 -40.15
N GLN A 249 -39.83 -16.68 -40.40
CA GLN A 249 -40.02 -15.47 -41.20
C GLN A 249 -40.33 -15.78 -42.67
N GLU A 250 -39.66 -16.78 -43.26
CA GLU A 250 -39.97 -17.28 -44.61
C GLU A 250 -41.38 -17.86 -44.68
N LYS A 251 -41.78 -18.70 -43.72
CA LYS A 251 -43.15 -19.25 -43.66
C LYS A 251 -44.21 -18.16 -43.46
N MET A 252 -43.92 -17.14 -42.65
CA MET A 252 -44.82 -16.00 -42.45
C MET A 252 -44.93 -15.10 -43.69
N ALA A 253 -43.89 -15.06 -44.53
CA ALA A 253 -43.93 -14.36 -45.82
C ALA A 253 -44.75 -15.12 -46.87
N ASP A 254 -44.78 -16.46 -46.80
CA ASP A 254 -45.49 -17.34 -47.74
C ASP A 254 -46.99 -17.52 -47.41
N MET A 255 -47.42 -17.23 -46.17
CA MET A 255 -48.80 -17.39 -45.71
C MET A 255 -49.59 -16.08 -45.81
N SER A 256 -50.47 -15.97 -46.81
CA SER A 256 -51.22 -14.74 -47.14
C SER A 256 -52.68 -14.70 -46.64
N GLU A 257 -53.06 -15.46 -45.60
CA GLU A 257 -54.42 -15.41 -45.02
C GLU A 257 -54.48 -14.61 -43.70
N PRO A 258 -55.41 -13.64 -43.55
CA PRO A 258 -55.47 -12.77 -42.37
C PRO A 258 -55.84 -13.50 -41.07
N SER A 259 -56.65 -14.58 -41.14
CA SER A 259 -57.03 -15.38 -39.96
C SER A 259 -55.84 -16.12 -39.34
N VAL A 260 -54.98 -16.70 -40.17
CA VAL A 260 -53.77 -17.41 -39.71
C VAL A 260 -52.71 -16.41 -39.24
N ARG A 261 -52.73 -15.19 -39.77
CA ARG A 261 -51.83 -14.10 -39.37
C ARG A 261 -52.10 -13.61 -37.94
N ASP A 262 -53.37 -13.54 -37.53
CA ASP A 262 -53.74 -13.16 -36.17
C ASP A 262 -53.44 -14.28 -35.14
N GLU A 263 -53.62 -15.54 -35.52
CA GLU A 263 -53.18 -16.69 -34.71
C GLU A 263 -51.65 -16.78 -34.62
N ALA A 264 -50.94 -16.50 -35.71
CA ALA A 264 -49.49 -16.47 -35.71
C ALA A 264 -48.93 -15.27 -34.92
N ASN A 265 -49.57 -14.11 -34.97
CA ASN A 265 -49.20 -12.94 -34.17
C ASN A 265 -49.43 -13.18 -32.68
N SER A 266 -50.58 -13.74 -32.28
CA SER A 266 -50.84 -14.08 -30.87
C SER A 266 -49.91 -15.19 -30.36
N ASN A 267 -49.59 -16.18 -31.18
CA ASN A 267 -48.57 -17.17 -30.84
C ASN A 267 -47.17 -16.56 -30.74
N ALA A 268 -46.81 -15.61 -31.61
CA ALA A 268 -45.54 -14.90 -31.52
C ALA A 268 -45.47 -14.03 -30.25
N GLU A 269 -46.54 -13.31 -29.90
CA GLU A 269 -46.64 -12.52 -28.68
C GLU A 269 -46.51 -13.39 -27.42
N THR A 270 -47.18 -14.54 -27.37
CA THR A 270 -47.08 -15.46 -26.21
C THR A 270 -45.68 -16.06 -26.08
N VAL A 271 -44.99 -16.36 -27.19
CA VAL A 271 -43.59 -16.82 -27.17
C VAL A 271 -42.65 -15.71 -26.68
N LEU A 272 -42.82 -14.46 -27.14
CA LEU A 272 -42.04 -13.32 -26.68
C LEU A 272 -42.26 -13.02 -25.19
N LEU A 273 -43.51 -13.10 -24.73
CA LEU A 273 -43.85 -12.92 -23.30
C LEU A 273 -43.25 -14.03 -22.44
N ARG A 274 -43.28 -15.29 -22.91
CA ARG A 274 -42.60 -16.40 -22.21
C ARG A 274 -41.10 -16.18 -22.13
N GLU A 275 -40.46 -15.71 -23.20
CA GLU A 275 -39.03 -15.41 -23.17
C GLU A 275 -38.69 -14.26 -22.21
N GLN A 276 -39.53 -13.21 -22.17
CA GLN A 276 -39.38 -12.13 -21.21
C GLN A 276 -39.54 -12.62 -19.77
N LEU A 277 -40.50 -13.52 -19.52
CA LEU A 277 -40.68 -14.15 -18.21
C LEU A 277 -39.48 -15.01 -17.82
N GLU A 278 -38.97 -15.85 -18.72
CA GLU A 278 -37.76 -16.64 -18.44
C GLU A 278 -36.54 -15.75 -18.18
N ARG A 279 -36.37 -14.66 -18.93
CA ARG A 279 -35.28 -13.70 -18.68
C ARG A 279 -35.42 -13.06 -17.31
N LYS A 280 -36.64 -12.71 -16.91
CA LYS A 280 -36.92 -12.15 -15.59
C LYS A 280 -36.74 -13.15 -14.47
N GLN A 281 -37.12 -14.41 -14.67
CA GLN A 281 -36.85 -15.49 -13.71
C GLN A 281 -35.35 -15.69 -13.49
N ARG A 282 -34.54 -15.76 -14.55
CA ARG A 282 -33.07 -15.84 -14.41
C ARG A 282 -32.47 -14.61 -13.71
N GLU A 283 -33.00 -13.41 -13.97
CA GLU A 283 -32.55 -12.18 -13.28
C GLU A 283 -32.88 -12.22 -11.79
N LEU A 284 -34.03 -12.80 -11.42
CA LEU A 284 -34.42 -13.00 -10.02
C LEU A 284 -33.56 -14.06 -9.35
N GLU A 285 -33.33 -15.21 -9.98
CA GLU A 285 -32.44 -16.26 -9.45
C GLU A 285 -31.03 -15.71 -9.17
N MET A 286 -30.44 -14.97 -10.12
CA MET A 286 -29.13 -14.34 -9.92
C MET A 286 -29.14 -13.28 -8.80
N ARG A 287 -30.27 -12.61 -8.56
CA ARG A 287 -30.42 -11.68 -7.43
C ARG A 287 -30.51 -12.42 -6.12
N ASP A 288 -31.28 -13.51 -6.06
CA ASP A 288 -31.45 -14.34 -4.88
C ASP A 288 -30.12 -14.98 -4.47
N ASP A 289 -29.36 -15.52 -5.43
CA ASP A 289 -28.00 -16.04 -5.19
C ASP A 289 -27.07 -14.95 -4.63
N LYS A 290 -27.17 -13.72 -5.15
CA LYS A 290 -26.38 -12.59 -4.66
C LYS A 290 -26.80 -12.17 -3.25
N ILE A 291 -28.10 -12.20 -2.93
CA ILE A 291 -28.60 -11.90 -1.59
C ILE A 291 -28.07 -12.93 -0.60
N VAL A 292 -28.16 -14.22 -0.92
CA VAL A 292 -27.64 -15.29 -0.06
C VAL A 292 -26.13 -15.13 0.17
N ALA A 293 -25.36 -14.81 -0.88
CA ALA A 293 -23.92 -14.56 -0.74
C ALA A 293 -23.62 -13.35 0.17
N LEU A 294 -24.36 -12.25 0.01
CA LEU A 294 -24.20 -11.06 0.85
C LEU A 294 -24.63 -11.31 2.30
N GLU A 295 -25.67 -12.12 2.52
CA GLU A 295 -26.11 -12.52 3.87
C GLU A 295 -25.05 -13.39 4.56
N GLN A 296 -24.41 -14.30 3.82
CA GLN A 296 -23.27 -15.09 4.32
C GLN A 296 -22.09 -14.19 4.68
N GLU A 297 -21.69 -13.28 3.80
CA GLU A 297 -20.60 -12.32 4.07
C GLU A 297 -20.92 -11.44 5.28
N ASN A 298 -22.16 -10.96 5.42
CA ASN A 298 -22.57 -10.17 6.58
C ASN A 298 -22.50 -10.99 7.87
N HIS A 299 -22.90 -12.27 7.81
CA HIS A 299 -22.80 -13.18 8.93
C HIS A 299 -21.34 -13.42 9.33
N GLU A 300 -20.47 -13.68 8.36
CA GLU A 300 -19.03 -13.86 8.57
C GLU A 300 -18.40 -12.61 9.17
N LEU A 301 -18.67 -11.41 8.63
CA LEU A 301 -18.14 -10.15 9.15
C LEU A 301 -18.62 -9.84 10.56
N ARG A 302 -19.87 -10.18 10.91
CA ARG A 302 -20.41 -9.98 12.27
C ARG A 302 -19.84 -10.95 13.29
N HIS A 303 -19.48 -12.16 12.85
CA HIS A 303 -18.93 -13.20 13.72
C HIS A 303 -17.42 -13.36 13.56
N GLN A 304 -16.77 -12.46 12.82
CA GLN A 304 -15.34 -12.47 12.64
C GLN A 304 -14.68 -12.24 14.00
N ALA A 305 -13.84 -13.19 14.41
CA ALA A 305 -13.04 -13.02 15.62
C ALA A 305 -12.12 -11.79 15.43
N PRO A 306 -11.88 -11.00 16.49
CA PRO A 306 -10.85 -9.97 16.44
C PRO A 306 -9.52 -10.61 16.03
N ALA A 307 -8.72 -9.89 15.23
CA ALA A 307 -7.45 -10.39 14.71
C ALA A 307 -6.56 -10.95 15.85
N GLU A 308 -5.93 -12.10 15.58
CA GLU A 308 -5.01 -12.76 16.52
C GLU A 308 -3.94 -11.75 16.98
N ASP A 309 -3.63 -11.74 18.29
CA ASP A 309 -2.76 -10.78 19.01
C ASP A 309 -3.32 -9.36 19.25
N SER A 310 -4.62 -9.13 19.01
CA SER A 310 -5.24 -7.86 19.38
C SER A 310 -5.45 -7.72 20.90
N LEU A 311 -5.27 -6.51 21.44
CA LEU A 311 -5.62 -6.17 22.83
C LEU A 311 -7.06 -6.58 23.19
N MET A 312 -7.98 -6.58 22.22
CA MET A 312 -9.36 -7.01 22.42
C MET A 312 -9.49 -8.51 22.72
N GLU A 313 -8.67 -9.35 22.09
CA GLU A 313 -8.66 -10.79 22.40
C GLU A 313 -8.13 -11.05 23.82
N GLN A 314 -7.07 -10.34 24.21
CA GLN A 314 -6.54 -10.41 25.57
C GLN A 314 -7.55 -9.93 26.62
N LEU A 315 -8.32 -8.87 26.32
CA LEU A 315 -9.39 -8.38 27.21
C LEU A 315 -10.51 -9.42 27.40
N ARG A 316 -10.87 -10.13 26.32
CA ARG A 316 -11.86 -11.22 26.36
C ARG A 316 -11.38 -12.41 27.20
N GLU A 317 -10.13 -12.83 27.00
CA GLU A 317 -9.56 -13.98 27.73
C GLU A 317 -9.31 -13.71 29.21
N GLN A 318 -8.85 -12.50 29.56
CA GLN A 318 -8.48 -12.15 30.92
C GLN A 318 -9.67 -11.68 31.79
N SER A 319 -10.91 -11.76 31.28
CA SER A 319 -12.14 -11.34 31.97
C SER A 319 -12.05 -9.91 32.54
N VAL A 320 -11.47 -8.99 31.77
CA VAL A 320 -11.30 -7.59 32.19
C VAL A 320 -12.62 -6.84 32.01
N PHE A 321 -13.07 -6.14 33.05
CA PHE A 321 -14.26 -5.28 32.98
C PHE A 321 -13.84 -3.83 32.75
N LEU A 322 -14.29 -3.24 31.63
CA LEU A 322 -14.21 -1.78 31.46
C LEU A 322 -15.37 -1.11 32.20
N VAL A 323 -15.05 -0.06 32.94
CA VAL A 323 -16.03 0.77 33.65
C VAL A 323 -15.96 2.20 33.12
N ALA A 324 -17.08 2.67 32.57
CA ALA A 324 -17.24 4.06 32.12
C ALA A 324 -18.11 4.86 33.10
N TYR A 325 -17.88 6.17 33.18
CA TYR A 325 -18.67 7.07 34.03
C TYR A 325 -19.44 8.07 33.16
N HIS A 326 -20.76 8.12 33.36
CA HIS A 326 -21.65 9.05 32.65
C HIS A 326 -22.60 9.75 33.62
N ALA A 327 -22.83 11.05 33.41
CA ALA A 327 -23.77 11.81 34.23
C ALA A 327 -25.19 11.22 34.07
N GLY A 328 -25.92 11.06 35.18
CA GLY A 328 -27.28 10.51 35.18
C GLY A 328 -27.35 8.98 35.23
N VAL A 329 -26.35 8.26 34.70
CA VAL A 329 -26.28 6.79 34.77
C VAL A 329 -25.33 6.30 35.89
N GLY A 330 -24.25 7.05 36.16
CA GLY A 330 -23.22 6.65 37.11
C GLY A 330 -22.16 5.75 36.47
N HIS A 331 -21.80 4.66 37.15
CA HIS A 331 -20.82 3.70 36.63
C HIS A 331 -21.51 2.66 35.74
N ILE A 332 -20.97 2.47 34.53
CA ILE A 332 -21.45 1.51 33.55
C ILE A 332 -20.35 0.47 33.35
N THR A 333 -20.62 -0.77 33.74
CA THR A 333 -19.76 -1.91 33.39
C THR A 333 -20.08 -2.32 31.96
N LEU A 334 -19.11 -2.18 31.05
CA LEU A 334 -19.28 -2.48 29.63
C LEU A 334 -19.01 -3.98 29.37
N PRO A 335 -20.02 -4.76 28.92
CA PRO A 335 -19.79 -6.09 28.38
C PRO A 335 -18.90 -6.03 27.15
N PHE A 336 -18.13 -7.08 26.88
CA PHE A 336 -17.21 -7.15 25.74
C PHE A 336 -17.92 -6.83 24.41
N ASP A 337 -19.09 -7.40 24.19
CA ASP A 337 -19.88 -7.23 22.95
C ASP A 337 -20.37 -5.78 22.75
N ASP A 338 -20.47 -5.01 23.83
CA ASP A 338 -20.95 -3.63 23.81
C ASP A 338 -19.82 -2.61 23.67
N ILE A 339 -18.55 -3.02 23.81
CA ILE A 339 -17.39 -2.12 23.77
C ILE A 339 -17.34 -1.33 22.47
N ASP A 340 -17.50 -2.00 21.33
CA ASP A 340 -17.45 -1.34 20.02
C ASP A 340 -18.62 -0.38 19.81
N ASN A 341 -19.82 -0.76 20.27
CA ASN A 341 -20.99 0.10 20.20
C ASN A 341 -20.81 1.35 21.07
N TYR A 342 -20.28 1.18 22.27
CA TYR A 342 -19.97 2.26 23.19
C TYR A 342 -18.94 3.24 22.60
N PHE A 343 -17.82 2.74 22.05
CA PHE A 343 -16.77 3.61 21.50
C PHE A 343 -17.21 4.35 20.22
N ARG A 344 -18.18 3.82 19.46
CA ARG A 344 -18.78 4.54 18.32
C ARG A 344 -19.57 5.77 18.75
N ASN A 345 -20.38 5.66 19.81
CA ASN A 345 -21.13 6.79 20.35
C ASN A 345 -21.42 6.64 21.86
N PRO A 346 -20.53 7.17 22.74
CA PRO A 346 -20.69 7.06 24.18
C PRO A 346 -21.95 7.75 24.72
N LEU A 347 -22.34 8.88 24.10
CA LEU A 347 -23.49 9.67 24.54
C LEU A 347 -24.81 8.99 24.21
N ALA A 348 -24.93 8.38 23.02
CA ALA A 348 -26.11 7.59 22.68
C ALA A 348 -26.25 6.36 23.59
N TYR A 349 -25.14 5.70 23.90
CA TYR A 349 -25.12 4.56 24.82
C TYR A 349 -25.58 4.97 26.24
N ALA A 350 -25.11 6.11 26.74
CA ALA A 350 -25.56 6.65 28.03
C ALA A 350 -27.03 7.09 28.00
N ALA A 351 -27.48 7.72 26.91
CA ALA A 351 -28.86 8.16 26.74
C ALA A 351 -29.85 6.98 26.77
N GLU A 352 -29.52 5.89 26.08
CA GLU A 352 -30.34 4.67 26.06
C GLU A 352 -30.47 4.07 27.46
N ARG A 353 -29.39 4.06 28.25
CA ARG A 353 -29.40 3.61 29.65
C ARG A 353 -30.20 4.54 30.58
N CYS A 354 -30.28 5.83 30.24
CA CYS A 354 -31.17 6.80 30.89
C CYS A 354 -32.64 6.70 30.42
N GLY A 355 -32.96 5.87 29.43
CA GLY A 355 -34.31 5.76 28.87
C GLY A 355 -34.73 6.95 28.01
N MET A 356 -33.78 7.67 27.41
CA MET A 356 -34.03 8.85 26.58
C MET A 356 -33.27 8.80 25.27
N ASN A 357 -33.63 9.68 24.34
CA ASN A 357 -32.92 9.80 23.07
C ASN A 357 -31.61 10.60 23.22
N GLU A 358 -30.68 10.40 22.29
CA GLU A 358 -29.39 11.10 22.30
C GLU A 358 -29.52 12.64 22.32
N PRO A 359 -30.42 13.29 21.54
CA PRO A 359 -30.58 14.74 21.58
C PRO A 359 -31.05 15.27 22.94
N ALA A 360 -32.05 14.65 23.56
CA ALA A 360 -32.56 15.08 24.87
C ALA A 360 -31.51 14.89 25.97
N TYR A 361 -30.74 13.80 25.91
CA TYR A 361 -29.62 13.60 26.84
C TYR A 361 -28.54 14.68 26.68
N LYS A 362 -28.23 15.10 25.44
CA LYS A 362 -27.29 16.21 25.19
C LYS A 362 -27.81 17.54 25.74
N ASP A 363 -29.08 17.85 25.55
CA ASP A 363 -29.68 19.09 26.08
C ASP A 363 -29.69 19.09 27.61
N TRP A 364 -30.04 17.97 28.23
CA TRP A 364 -29.95 17.80 29.67
C TRP A 364 -28.51 17.90 30.17
N LEU A 365 -27.54 17.26 29.51
CA LEU A 365 -26.13 17.27 29.89
C LEU A 365 -25.58 18.70 29.86
N ALA A 366 -25.94 19.49 28.84
CA ALA A 366 -25.57 20.89 28.74
C ALA A 366 -26.12 21.72 29.92
N HIS A 367 -27.38 21.50 30.31
CA HIS A 367 -27.98 22.12 31.50
C HIS A 367 -27.33 21.64 32.80
N TYR A 368 -26.99 20.35 32.88
CA TYR A 368 -26.39 19.74 34.06
C TYR A 368 -24.98 20.28 34.36
N GLU A 369 -24.17 20.47 33.32
CA GLU A 369 -22.83 21.03 33.40
C GLU A 369 -22.86 22.56 33.59
N HIS A 370 -23.76 23.24 32.88
CA HIS A 370 -23.87 24.70 32.87
C HIS A 370 -25.35 25.14 32.93
N PRO A 371 -25.95 25.20 34.14
CA PRO A 371 -27.36 25.53 34.30
C PRO A 371 -27.56 27.05 34.17
N VAL A 372 -27.66 27.53 32.94
CA VAL A 372 -27.93 28.94 32.60
C VAL A 372 -29.05 29.02 31.57
N CYS A 373 -29.76 30.15 31.57
CA CYS A 373 -30.83 30.39 30.60
C CYS A 373 -30.28 30.43 29.16
N ARG A 374 -30.77 29.51 28.30
CA ARG A 374 -30.39 29.39 26.89
C ARG A 374 -31.17 30.32 25.95
N HIS A 375 -31.99 31.23 26.49
CA HIS A 375 -32.72 32.21 25.67
C HIS A 375 -31.76 33.21 25.03
N VAL A 376 -31.91 33.40 23.72
CA VAL A 376 -31.20 34.40 22.92
C VAL A 376 -32.24 35.42 22.47
N ALA A 377 -32.04 36.68 22.86
CA ALA A 377 -32.88 37.79 22.43
C ALA A 377 -32.72 38.06 20.93
N ASP A 378 -33.65 38.81 20.32
CA ASP A 378 -33.62 39.16 18.88
C ASP A 378 -32.33 39.91 18.48
N ASP A 379 -31.68 40.58 19.43
CA ASP A 379 -30.38 41.26 19.25
C ASP A 379 -29.16 40.33 19.36
N GLY A 380 -29.37 39.02 19.54
CA GLY A 380 -28.31 38.01 19.71
C GLY A 380 -27.72 37.93 21.12
N ALA A 381 -28.23 38.71 22.07
CA ALA A 381 -27.77 38.69 23.46
C ALA A 381 -28.33 37.46 24.20
N ALA A 382 -27.45 36.63 24.78
CA ALA A 382 -27.84 35.52 25.62
C ALA A 382 -28.23 36.01 27.03
N CYS A 383 -29.33 35.51 27.58
CA CYS A 383 -29.78 35.89 28.92
C CYS A 383 -28.76 35.45 30.00
N SER A 384 -28.27 34.20 29.93
CA SER A 384 -27.25 33.63 30.84
C SER A 384 -27.59 33.67 32.34
N GLU A 385 -28.86 33.90 32.69
CA GLU A 385 -29.32 33.89 34.09
C GLU A 385 -29.19 32.47 34.68
N PRO A 386 -28.60 32.32 35.89
CA PRO A 386 -28.37 31.00 36.47
C PRO A 386 -29.69 30.30 36.83
N LEU A 387 -29.77 29.02 36.50
CA LEU A 387 -30.94 28.17 36.71
C LEU A 387 -30.68 27.12 37.77
N MET A 388 -31.77 26.54 38.30
CA MET A 388 -31.69 25.38 39.16
C MET A 388 -31.29 24.15 38.34
N ARG A 389 -30.18 23.51 38.73
CA ARG A 389 -29.69 22.31 38.06
C ARG A 389 -30.65 21.13 38.27
N VAL A 390 -31.10 20.53 37.19
CA VAL A 390 -31.89 19.28 37.22
C VAL A 390 -30.94 18.10 37.26
N THR A 391 -30.96 17.33 38.34
CA THR A 391 -30.00 16.24 38.58
C THR A 391 -30.37 14.93 37.89
N GLN A 392 -31.65 14.71 37.59
CA GLN A 392 -32.11 13.50 36.91
C GLN A 392 -32.43 13.82 35.44
N PRO A 393 -31.87 13.06 34.48
CA PRO A 393 -32.17 13.26 33.07
C PRO A 393 -33.67 13.21 32.77
N ALA A 394 -34.39 12.24 33.36
CA ALA A 394 -35.82 12.02 33.08
C ALA A 394 -36.74 13.18 33.50
N GLU A 395 -36.28 14.07 34.38
CA GLU A 395 -37.06 15.22 34.88
C GLU A 395 -36.80 16.48 34.05
N PHE A 396 -35.88 16.44 33.08
CA PHE A 396 -35.52 17.60 32.29
C PHE A 396 -36.42 17.77 31.06
N GLU A 397 -37.09 18.91 31.02
CA GLU A 397 -37.91 19.35 29.89
C GLU A 397 -37.27 20.59 29.22
N PRO A 398 -36.84 20.47 27.95
CA PRO A 398 -36.39 21.60 27.15
C PRO A 398 -37.49 22.67 27.01
N GLY A 399 -37.11 23.95 27.09
CA GLY A 399 -38.01 25.09 27.08
C GLY A 399 -38.50 25.51 28.47
N VAL A 400 -38.54 24.59 29.44
CA VAL A 400 -38.99 24.85 30.81
C VAL A 400 -37.77 24.95 31.73
N HIS A 401 -36.96 23.91 31.79
CA HIS A 401 -35.87 23.81 32.74
C HIS A 401 -34.58 24.51 32.29
N ASP A 402 -34.47 24.86 31.00
CA ASP A 402 -33.34 25.58 30.40
C ASP A 402 -33.63 27.09 30.18
N ARG A 403 -34.74 27.60 30.73
CA ARG A 403 -35.15 29.01 30.68
C ARG A 403 -35.43 29.57 32.08
N CYS A 404 -35.16 30.86 32.29
CA CYS A 404 -35.52 31.54 33.53
C CYS A 404 -37.01 31.94 33.53
N GLU A 405 -37.56 32.30 34.68
CA GLU A 405 -38.98 32.67 34.84
C GLU A 405 -39.46 33.77 33.86
N LYS A 406 -38.54 34.62 33.36
CA LYS A 406 -38.83 35.68 32.38
C LYS A 406 -38.95 35.16 30.94
N HIS A 407 -38.37 34.00 30.66
CA HIS A 407 -38.28 33.40 29.33
C HIS A 407 -38.94 32.01 29.25
N GLN A 408 -39.43 31.47 30.36
CA GLN A 408 -40.42 30.40 30.42
C GLN A 408 -41.73 31.00 29.91
N GLY A 409 -42.08 30.68 28.65
CA GLY A 409 -43.25 31.19 27.95
C GLY A 409 -44.41 30.21 28.01
#